data_AF-A0A6P7GGE2-F1
#
_entry.id   AF-A0A6P7GGE2-F1
#
_cell.length_a   1.000
_cell.length_b   1.000
_cell.length_c   1.000
_cell.angle_alpha   90.00
_cell.angle_beta   90.00
_cell.angle_gamma   90.00
#
_symmetry.space_group_name_H-M   'P 1'
#
loop_
_entity.id
_entity.type
_entity.pdbx_description
1 polymer ?
#
loop_
_entity_poly.entity_id
_entity_poly.type
_entity_poly.pdbx_seq_one_letter_code
_entity_poly.pdbx_strand_id
1 'polypeptide(L)'
;MNSTNMLAANKVKLHGMTSTKWTTKDKITQYKGLINLYTRDKTIIEMDNAIARRRQARELKSLQREIEINRKKLDNAIRGDKQKLRNTLADHRELQLTFQDAAPQKVIDTVHQVNFTKRKMRDMLAYRMKLKSDLLIDLKLKCATYEDNLKYEALQPMLLCEKQAHLITGKVHDAILKKEAAIYIRNSYKEMIAIMKKDSIYFDAILLSIKEDGLSQGKCMINATKLGQLGTEYLDDRRQEFQFLEKIVKNDMISRKKDLALVQQNVENFTQNLKNLIRHDSDINLGKVEIEDSPSYSVFEQEVQTLQQKLKILKDAFFTPSVDQLYPFLREQLRQKERLAELVNKYENNRNDLFKKTNSAKLLLSTLEFTMVEGTGHYTHEKIKLTEEIKQQQVEATKYDERINFRYQILAKVRMSLKHLQYISELVLTDTSTKPVPYPRHGSDPPIRPEEDEIDSEKIIPELTTKFTKLANNSKELIDSSNLERGYKMFEKFMRDRSKIIEVDVAASEESLIETIFTDARVPTRDDIKKQSAEIVLRNLAEMEYKPPPQPRKKYKFKK
;
A
#
# COMPACT_ATOMS: atom_id res chain seq x y z
N MET A 1 80.63 75.79 -74.66
CA MET A 1 81.89 76.48 -74.98
C MET A 1 82.29 76.12 -76.41
N ASN A 2 81.77 76.86 -77.40
CA ASN A 2 82.07 76.65 -78.82
C ASN A 2 83.05 77.73 -79.28
N SER A 3 84.30 77.61 -78.84
CA SER A 3 85.35 78.62 -79.07
C SER A 3 86.59 78.02 -79.71
N THR A 4 86.48 77.41 -80.89
CA THR A 4 87.66 76.94 -81.65
C THR A 4 87.40 76.93 -83.17
N ASN A 5 87.00 78.07 -83.75
CA ASN A 5 87.15 78.27 -85.19
C ASN A 5 88.50 78.96 -85.47
N MET A 6 89.58 78.16 -85.51
CA MET A 6 90.97 78.60 -85.69
C MET A 6 91.31 79.04 -87.13
N LEU A 7 90.38 78.89 -88.08
CA LEU A 7 90.53 79.33 -89.48
C LEU A 7 90.02 80.75 -89.74
N ALA A 8 89.60 81.48 -88.68
CA ALA A 8 89.22 82.88 -88.81
C ALA A 8 90.43 83.74 -89.24
N ALA A 9 90.25 84.56 -90.29
CA ALA A 9 91.31 85.34 -90.94
C ALA A 9 92.18 86.18 -89.98
N ASN A 10 91.62 86.61 -88.84
CA ASN A 10 92.34 87.38 -87.83
C ASN A 10 93.40 86.56 -87.06
N LYS A 11 93.27 85.23 -86.96
CA LYS A 11 94.27 84.39 -86.27
C LYS A 11 95.35 83.83 -87.20
N VAL A 12 95.12 83.82 -88.52
CA VAL A 12 96.16 83.53 -89.52
C VAL A 12 97.28 84.58 -89.49
N LYS A 13 96.96 85.84 -89.14
CA LYS A 13 97.96 86.91 -88.92
C LYS A 13 98.90 86.65 -87.74
N LEU A 14 98.45 85.90 -86.73
CA LEU A 14 99.26 85.61 -85.54
C LEU A 14 100.33 84.54 -85.79
N HIS A 15 100.20 83.78 -86.88
CA HIS A 15 101.12 82.69 -87.25
C HIS A 15 102.20 83.10 -88.26
N GLY A 16 102.48 84.39 -88.43
CA GLY A 16 103.71 84.88 -89.08
C GLY A 16 103.84 84.63 -90.59
N MET A 17 102.74 84.37 -91.31
CA MET A 17 102.75 84.04 -92.75
C MET A 17 102.61 85.27 -93.66
N THR A 18 103.43 86.31 -93.50
CA THR A 18 103.34 87.58 -94.26
C THR A 18 104.55 87.89 -95.16
N SER A 19 105.49 86.97 -95.34
CA SER A 19 106.66 87.22 -96.19
C SER A 19 106.33 87.13 -97.69
N THR A 20 106.63 88.20 -98.44
CA THR A 20 106.37 88.34 -99.88
C THR A 20 107.23 87.44 -100.77
N LYS A 21 108.20 86.71 -100.21
CA LYS A 21 109.08 85.75 -100.93
C LYS A 21 108.55 84.30 -100.95
N TRP A 22 107.40 84.03 -100.34
CA TRP A 22 106.86 82.67 -100.24
C TRP A 22 106.06 82.29 -101.49
N THR A 23 106.44 81.19 -102.12
CA THR A 23 105.70 80.65 -103.28
C THR A 23 104.38 80.01 -102.84
N THR A 24 103.41 79.93 -103.74
CA THR A 24 102.08 79.36 -103.47
C THR A 24 102.16 77.94 -102.92
N LYS A 25 103.19 77.18 -103.31
CA LYS A 25 103.47 75.81 -102.85
C LYS A 25 103.89 75.77 -101.37
N ASP A 26 104.66 76.75 -100.91
CA ASP A 26 105.10 76.84 -99.51
C ASP A 26 103.93 77.16 -98.57
N LYS A 27 103.04 78.08 -98.98
CA LYS A 27 101.81 78.39 -98.23
C LYS A 27 100.91 77.16 -98.07
N ILE A 28 100.70 76.40 -99.15
CA ILE A 28 99.90 75.16 -99.11
C ILE A 28 100.54 74.13 -98.17
N THR A 29 101.87 74.02 -98.16
CA THR A 29 102.59 73.08 -97.29
C THR A 29 102.45 73.46 -95.80
N GLN A 30 102.52 74.75 -95.49
CA GLN A 30 102.28 75.25 -94.12
C GLN A 30 100.81 75.09 -93.69
N TYR A 31 99.84 75.35 -94.58
CA TYR A 31 98.43 75.07 -94.28
C TYR A 31 98.17 73.58 -94.02
N LYS A 32 98.79 72.68 -94.80
CA LYS A 32 98.74 71.23 -94.53
C LYS A 32 99.37 70.89 -93.18
N GLY A 33 100.49 71.51 -92.81
CA GLY A 33 101.11 71.36 -91.50
C GLY A 33 100.20 71.81 -90.36
N LEU A 34 99.55 72.97 -90.50
CA LEU A 34 98.62 73.51 -89.51
C LEU A 34 97.36 72.64 -89.36
N ILE A 35 96.82 72.13 -90.48
CA ILE A 35 95.69 71.19 -90.48
C ILE A 35 96.09 69.89 -89.77
N ASN A 36 97.26 69.34 -90.06
CA ASN A 36 97.76 68.14 -89.39
C ASN A 36 97.92 68.34 -87.87
N LEU A 37 98.48 69.49 -87.46
CA LEU A 37 98.59 69.85 -86.04
C LEU A 37 97.20 69.94 -85.38
N TYR A 38 96.23 70.60 -86.03
CA TYR A 38 94.87 70.70 -85.52
C TYR A 38 94.17 69.34 -85.42
N THR A 39 94.34 68.46 -86.41
CA THR A 39 93.79 67.10 -86.32
C THR A 39 94.38 66.34 -85.15
N ARG A 40 95.69 66.51 -84.88
CA ARG A 40 96.36 65.89 -83.74
C ARG A 40 95.85 66.46 -82.41
N ASP A 41 95.77 67.78 -82.27
CA ASP A 41 95.21 68.42 -81.07
C ASP A 41 93.75 68.03 -80.82
N LYS A 42 92.93 67.96 -81.88
CA LYS A 42 91.55 67.49 -81.77
C LYS A 42 91.50 66.05 -81.26
N THR A 43 92.34 65.15 -81.77
CA THR A 43 92.41 63.77 -81.27
C THR A 43 92.84 63.70 -79.80
N ILE A 44 93.79 64.55 -79.36
CA ILE A 44 94.22 64.62 -77.96
C ILE A 44 93.06 65.08 -77.06
N ILE A 45 92.37 66.16 -77.45
CA ILE A 45 91.21 66.68 -76.69
C ILE A 45 90.08 65.65 -76.62
N GLU A 46 89.83 64.89 -77.69
CA GLU A 46 88.85 63.80 -77.69
C GLU A 46 89.27 62.66 -76.73
N MET A 47 90.55 62.29 -76.71
CA MET A 47 91.08 61.30 -75.77
C MET A 47 91.01 61.79 -74.31
N ASP A 48 91.40 63.03 -74.03
CA ASP A 48 91.33 63.62 -72.68
C ASP A 48 89.89 63.71 -72.19
N ASN A 49 88.96 64.12 -73.05
CA ASN A 49 87.53 64.12 -72.73
C ASN A 49 86.99 62.71 -72.48
N ALA A 50 87.48 61.70 -73.21
CA ALA A 50 87.12 60.30 -72.98
C ALA A 50 87.68 59.80 -71.63
N ILE A 51 88.90 60.18 -71.26
CA ILE A 51 89.51 59.86 -69.96
C ILE A 51 88.75 60.53 -68.83
N ALA A 52 88.44 61.83 -68.94
CA ALA A 52 87.66 62.58 -67.96
C ALA A 52 86.27 61.99 -67.76
N ARG A 53 85.56 61.64 -68.84
CA ARG A 53 84.26 60.92 -68.77
C ARG A 53 84.39 59.57 -68.07
N ARG A 54 85.43 58.79 -68.38
CA ARG A 54 85.69 57.49 -67.70
C ARG A 54 85.99 57.65 -66.21
N ARG A 55 86.65 58.75 -65.80
CA ARG A 55 86.91 59.06 -64.39
C ARG A 55 85.62 59.46 -63.66
N GLN A 56 84.85 60.39 -64.22
CA GLN A 56 83.55 60.80 -63.66
C GLN A 56 82.58 59.63 -63.54
N ALA A 57 82.52 58.73 -64.53
CA ALA A 57 81.70 57.53 -64.46
C ALA A 57 82.13 56.57 -63.34
N ARG A 58 83.43 56.47 -63.05
CA ARG A 58 83.95 55.69 -61.92
C ARG A 58 83.58 56.31 -60.57
N GLU A 59 83.71 57.63 -60.45
CA GLU A 59 83.34 58.39 -59.24
C GLU A 59 81.83 58.28 -58.97
N LEU A 60 80.98 58.45 -60.00
CA LEU A 60 79.52 58.25 -59.87
C LEU A 60 79.17 56.82 -59.40
N LYS A 61 79.83 55.79 -59.95
CA LYS A 61 79.63 54.41 -59.50
C LYS A 61 80.13 54.16 -58.07
N SER A 62 81.12 54.92 -57.59
CA SER A 62 81.59 54.85 -56.21
C SER A 62 80.59 55.52 -55.27
N LEU A 63 80.11 56.72 -55.60
CA LEU A 63 79.11 57.44 -54.83
C LEU A 63 77.77 56.67 -54.76
N GLN A 64 77.33 56.05 -55.85
CA GLN A 64 76.14 55.20 -55.84
C GLN A 64 76.29 54.02 -54.86
N ARG A 65 77.45 53.36 -54.85
CA ARG A 65 77.75 52.27 -53.90
C ARG A 65 77.75 52.78 -52.46
N GLU A 66 78.33 53.95 -52.22
CA GLU A 66 78.36 54.55 -50.88
C GLU A 66 76.97 54.95 -50.37
N ILE A 67 76.15 55.56 -51.23
CA ILE A 67 74.74 55.87 -50.91
C ILE A 67 73.97 54.59 -50.59
N GLU A 68 74.18 53.50 -51.34
CA GLU A 68 73.51 52.23 -51.07
C GLU A 68 73.97 51.61 -49.74
N ILE A 69 75.27 51.67 -49.43
CA ILE A 69 75.81 51.22 -48.14
C ILE A 69 75.23 52.06 -46.99
N ASN A 70 75.17 53.38 -47.14
CA ASN A 70 74.63 54.28 -46.12
C ASN A 70 73.12 54.10 -45.93
N ARG A 71 72.37 53.85 -47.00
CA ARG A 71 70.94 53.45 -46.91
C ARG A 71 70.76 52.14 -46.14
N LYS A 72 71.61 51.14 -46.38
CA LYS A 72 71.58 49.87 -45.62
C LYS A 72 71.92 50.08 -44.14
N LYS A 73 72.92 50.92 -43.82
CA LYS A 73 73.27 51.27 -42.44
C LYS A 73 72.13 52.02 -41.73
N LEU A 74 71.47 52.96 -42.42
CA LEU A 74 70.32 53.68 -41.89
C LEU A 74 69.12 52.76 -41.64
N ASP A 75 68.81 51.85 -42.58
CA ASP A 75 67.72 50.86 -42.39
C ASP A 75 68.01 49.96 -41.17
N ASN A 76 69.27 49.55 -40.98
CA ASN A 76 69.70 48.80 -39.81
C ASN A 76 69.59 49.61 -38.51
N ALA A 77 69.82 50.93 -38.53
CA ALA A 77 69.68 51.78 -37.34
C ALA A 77 68.21 52.00 -36.96
N ILE A 78 67.31 52.13 -37.94
CA ILE A 78 65.88 52.37 -37.71
C ILE A 78 65.16 51.07 -37.32
N ARG A 79 65.43 49.96 -38.03
CA ARG A 79 64.70 48.70 -37.88
C ARG A 79 65.44 47.65 -37.08
N GLY A 80 66.70 47.88 -36.72
CA GLY A 80 67.58 46.88 -36.10
C GLY A 80 68.25 45.96 -37.12
N ASP A 81 69.27 45.23 -36.66
CA ASP A 81 70.02 44.28 -37.49
C ASP A 81 69.21 43.00 -37.74
N LYS A 82 68.63 42.90 -38.94
CA LYS A 82 67.79 41.78 -39.38
C LYS A 82 68.54 40.45 -39.36
N GLN A 83 69.84 40.45 -39.63
CA GLN A 83 70.64 39.23 -39.67
C GLN A 83 70.87 38.69 -38.26
N LYS A 84 71.11 39.57 -37.28
CA LYS A 84 71.22 39.18 -35.86
C LYS A 84 69.90 38.62 -35.34
N LEU A 85 68.78 39.27 -35.62
CA LEU A 85 67.44 38.78 -35.23
C LEU A 85 67.15 37.39 -35.82
N ARG A 86 67.53 37.18 -37.09
CA ARG A 86 67.39 35.89 -37.75
C ARG A 86 68.25 34.80 -37.09
N ASN A 87 69.47 35.15 -36.67
CA ASN A 87 70.38 34.22 -35.99
C ASN A 87 69.91 33.88 -34.57
N THR A 88 69.37 34.85 -33.81
CA THR A 88 68.85 34.60 -32.45
C THR A 88 67.58 33.74 -32.46
N LEU A 89 66.80 33.80 -33.54
CA LEU A 89 65.60 32.97 -33.73
C LEU A 89 65.89 31.68 -34.51
N ALA A 90 67.16 31.30 -34.69
CA ALA A 90 67.52 30.14 -35.50
C ALA A 90 66.92 28.82 -34.99
N ASP A 91 66.84 28.65 -33.66
CA ASP A 91 66.28 27.45 -33.02
C ASP A 91 64.75 27.36 -33.16
N HIS A 92 64.09 28.48 -33.48
CA HIS A 92 62.64 28.60 -33.55
C HIS A 92 62.20 29.07 -34.93
N ARG A 93 62.25 28.12 -35.89
CA ARG A 93 61.88 28.35 -37.30
C ARG A 93 60.54 29.04 -37.49
N GLU A 94 59.54 28.71 -36.68
CA GLU A 94 58.21 29.33 -36.77
C GLU A 94 58.25 30.82 -36.41
N LEU A 95 58.93 31.18 -35.33
CA LEU A 95 59.10 32.58 -34.91
C LEU A 95 59.94 33.36 -35.91
N GLN A 96 60.95 32.71 -36.50
CA GLN A 96 61.79 33.30 -37.54
C GLN A 96 60.97 33.67 -38.80
N LEU A 97 60.04 32.79 -39.22
CA LEU A 97 59.16 33.05 -40.36
C LEU A 97 58.12 34.13 -40.07
N THR A 98 57.55 34.17 -38.86
CA THR A 98 56.52 35.15 -38.50
C THR A 98 57.07 36.56 -38.31
N PHE A 99 58.35 36.70 -37.95
CA PHE A 99 58.96 37.98 -37.56
C PHE A 99 60.10 38.45 -38.48
N GLN A 100 60.21 37.91 -39.70
CA GLN A 100 61.30 38.17 -40.64
C GLN A 100 61.53 39.67 -40.94
N ASP A 101 60.47 40.47 -41.00
CA ASP A 101 60.51 41.92 -41.30
C ASP A 101 60.06 42.81 -40.13
N ALA A 102 59.86 42.24 -38.94
CA ALA A 102 59.37 42.97 -37.77
C ALA A 102 60.53 43.64 -37.00
N ALA A 103 60.24 44.80 -36.40
CA ALA A 103 61.20 45.46 -35.51
C ALA A 103 61.44 44.61 -34.24
N PRO A 104 62.69 44.50 -33.73
CA PRO A 104 63.04 43.65 -32.59
C PRO A 104 62.16 43.87 -31.35
N GLN A 105 61.80 45.12 -31.05
CA GLN A 105 60.95 45.44 -29.90
C GLN A 105 59.56 44.77 -30.00
N LYS A 106 58.95 44.80 -31.19
CA LYS A 106 57.65 44.16 -31.44
C LYS A 106 57.74 42.64 -31.33
N VAL A 107 58.88 42.05 -31.70
CA VAL A 107 59.12 40.61 -31.52
C VAL A 107 59.18 40.26 -30.03
N ILE A 108 59.89 41.06 -29.23
CA ILE A 108 59.97 40.88 -27.78
C ILE A 108 58.59 40.97 -27.13
N ASP A 109 57.81 42.00 -27.45
CA ASP A 109 56.47 42.21 -26.87
C ASP A 109 55.52 41.06 -27.24
N THR A 110 55.55 40.60 -28.50
CA THR A 110 54.71 39.48 -28.95
C THR A 110 55.14 38.15 -28.33
N VAL A 111 56.44 37.89 -28.18
CA VAL A 111 56.95 36.71 -27.49
C VAL A 111 56.55 36.74 -26.01
N HIS A 112 56.66 37.88 -25.33
CA HIS A 112 56.18 38.04 -23.95
C HIS A 112 54.67 37.80 -23.84
N GLN A 113 53.87 38.33 -24.77
CA GLN A 113 52.43 38.11 -24.79
C GLN A 113 52.05 36.64 -25.01
N VAL A 114 52.74 35.96 -25.93
CA VAL A 114 52.55 34.52 -26.17
C VAL A 114 52.96 33.71 -24.93
N ASN A 115 54.08 34.05 -24.30
CA ASN A 115 54.53 33.41 -23.07
C ASN A 115 53.56 33.62 -21.92
N PHE A 116 53.03 34.83 -21.75
CA PHE A 116 52.00 35.13 -20.75
C PHE A 116 50.74 34.29 -20.99
N THR A 117 50.28 34.20 -22.24
CA THR A 117 49.11 33.40 -22.62
C THR A 117 49.34 31.91 -22.36
N LYS A 118 50.52 31.38 -22.72
CA LYS A 118 50.91 29.99 -22.44
C LYS A 118 50.99 29.72 -20.94
N ARG A 119 51.54 30.65 -20.15
CA ARG A 119 51.61 30.54 -18.69
C ARG A 119 50.23 30.52 -18.06
N LYS A 120 49.35 31.45 -18.44
CA LYS A 120 47.95 31.47 -18.00
C LYS A 120 47.23 30.16 -18.34
N MET A 121 47.43 29.64 -19.55
CA MET A 121 46.85 28.35 -19.96
C MET A 121 47.40 27.19 -19.12
N ARG A 122 48.71 27.17 -18.86
CA ARG A 122 49.34 26.16 -18.00
C ARG A 122 48.77 26.20 -16.58
N ASP A 123 48.62 27.39 -16.01
CA ASP A 123 48.10 27.55 -14.65
C ASP A 123 46.62 27.12 -14.57
N MET A 124 45.81 27.44 -15.59
CA MET A 124 44.44 26.94 -15.71
C MET A 124 44.38 25.40 -15.81
N LEU A 125 45.27 24.79 -16.59
CA LEU A 125 45.37 23.34 -16.71
C LEU A 125 45.82 22.70 -15.39
N ALA A 126 46.78 23.29 -14.69
CA ALA A 126 47.25 22.83 -13.39
C ALA A 126 46.10 22.87 -12.36
N TYR A 127 45.30 23.94 -12.35
CA TYR A 127 44.13 24.04 -11.47
C TYR A 127 43.07 22.97 -11.80
N ARG A 128 42.75 22.77 -13.08
CA ARG A 128 41.83 21.69 -13.50
C ARG A 128 42.34 20.31 -13.14
N MET A 129 43.65 20.08 -13.25
CA MET A 129 44.27 18.82 -12.84
C MET A 129 44.12 18.62 -11.33
N LYS A 130 44.36 19.65 -10.51
CA LYS A 130 44.15 19.59 -9.07
C LYS A 130 42.70 19.23 -8.71
N LEU A 131 41.72 19.91 -9.29
CA LEU A 131 40.29 19.59 -9.07
C LEU A 131 39.95 18.15 -9.42
N LYS A 132 40.51 17.62 -10.52
CA LYS A 132 40.30 16.21 -10.90
C LYS A 132 40.98 15.24 -9.94
N SER A 133 42.17 15.57 -9.44
CA SER A 133 42.87 14.76 -8.44
C SER A 133 42.10 14.71 -7.12
N ASP A 134 41.59 15.86 -6.66
CA ASP A 134 40.78 15.95 -5.43
C ASP A 134 39.49 15.12 -5.59
N LEU A 135 38.79 15.23 -6.73
CA LEU A 135 37.62 14.41 -7.04
C LEU A 135 37.95 12.91 -7.06
N LEU A 136 39.11 12.53 -7.61
CA LEU A 136 39.55 11.14 -7.65
C LEU A 136 39.83 10.60 -6.23
N ILE A 137 40.41 11.41 -5.36
CA ILE A 137 40.61 11.06 -3.95
C ILE A 137 39.27 10.84 -3.26
N ASP A 138 38.32 11.76 -3.43
CA ASP A 138 36.97 11.64 -2.85
C ASP A 138 36.24 10.39 -3.35
N LEU A 139 36.31 10.09 -4.65
CA LEU A 139 35.71 8.89 -5.21
C LEU A 139 36.36 7.61 -4.68
N LYS A 140 37.68 7.59 -4.50
CA LYS A 140 38.38 6.45 -3.91
C LYS A 140 38.00 6.23 -2.45
N LEU A 141 37.87 7.30 -1.66
CA LEU A 141 37.39 7.21 -0.29
C LEU A 141 35.98 6.63 -0.24
N LYS A 142 35.07 7.12 -1.11
CA LYS A 142 33.72 6.56 -1.22
C LYS A 142 33.73 5.08 -1.61
N CYS A 143 34.56 4.68 -2.58
CA CYS A 143 34.69 3.27 -2.95
C CYS A 143 35.16 2.42 -1.77
N ALA A 144 36.18 2.88 -1.02
CA ALA A 144 36.65 2.17 0.18
C ALA A 144 35.55 2.04 1.24
N THR A 145 34.77 3.10 1.49
CA THR A 145 33.63 3.01 2.42
C THR A 145 32.56 2.03 1.96
N TYR A 146 32.27 1.97 0.65
CA TYR A 146 31.30 1.01 0.12
C TYR A 146 31.84 -0.42 0.19
N GLU A 147 33.13 -0.64 -0.07
CA GLU A 147 33.77 -1.94 0.10
C GLU A 147 33.74 -2.41 1.56
N ASP A 148 33.96 -1.50 2.51
CA ASP A 148 33.87 -1.80 3.95
C ASP A 148 32.44 -2.11 4.35
N ASN A 149 31.46 -1.30 3.94
CA ASN A 149 30.04 -1.58 4.19
C ASN A 149 29.60 -2.91 3.56
N LEU A 150 30.09 -3.25 2.36
CA LEU A 150 29.80 -4.55 1.76
C LEU A 150 30.41 -5.71 2.57
N LYS A 151 31.63 -5.56 3.06
CA LYS A 151 32.32 -6.59 3.86
C LYS A 151 31.71 -6.78 5.25
N TYR A 152 31.30 -5.69 5.91
CA TYR A 152 30.88 -5.72 7.31
C TYR A 152 29.36 -5.64 7.50
N GLU A 153 28.61 -5.02 6.60
CA GLU A 153 27.19 -4.69 6.78
C GLU A 153 26.27 -5.53 5.87
N ALA A 154 26.65 -5.75 4.60
CA ALA A 154 25.77 -6.43 3.63
C ALA A 154 25.92 -7.95 3.57
N LEU A 155 27.10 -8.49 3.92
CA LEU A 155 27.45 -9.90 3.73
C LEU A 155 27.84 -10.64 5.00
N GLN A 156 27.66 -10.09 6.19
CA GLN A 156 27.98 -10.83 7.41
C GLN A 156 26.88 -11.88 7.67
N PRO A 157 27.13 -13.19 7.44
CA PRO A 157 26.41 -14.17 8.23
C PRO A 157 26.72 -13.83 9.68
N MET A 158 25.68 -13.56 10.46
CA MET A 158 25.67 -13.40 11.92
C MET A 158 26.92 -14.01 12.58
N LEU A 159 27.61 -13.25 13.45
CA LEU A 159 28.90 -13.69 13.99
C LEU A 159 28.77 -15.10 14.57
N LEU A 160 29.83 -15.91 14.49
CA LEU A 160 29.78 -17.32 14.95
C LEU A 160 29.30 -17.43 16.41
N CYS A 161 29.70 -16.49 17.27
CA CYS A 161 29.21 -16.39 18.64
C CYS A 161 27.71 -16.12 18.74
N GLU A 162 27.17 -15.24 17.88
CA GLU A 162 25.73 -14.95 17.81
C GLU A 162 24.96 -16.17 17.29
N LYS A 163 25.48 -16.89 16.28
CA LYS A 163 24.84 -18.11 15.77
C LYS A 163 24.76 -19.17 16.85
N GLN A 164 25.84 -19.33 17.60
CA GLN A 164 25.90 -20.24 18.72
C GLN A 164 24.95 -19.81 19.84
N ALA A 165 24.84 -18.51 20.13
CA ALA A 165 23.88 -17.97 21.08
C ALA A 165 22.43 -18.26 20.66
N HIS A 166 22.05 -18.03 19.40
CA HIS A 166 20.70 -18.38 18.92
C HIS A 166 20.40 -19.88 19.00
N LEU A 167 21.36 -20.74 18.67
CA LEU A 167 21.18 -22.19 18.77
C LEU A 167 20.99 -22.63 20.23
N ILE A 168 21.73 -22.03 21.16
CA ILE A 168 21.56 -22.27 22.60
C ILE A 168 20.20 -21.74 23.05
N THR A 169 19.81 -20.52 22.66
CA THR A 169 18.50 -19.94 22.98
C THR A 169 17.35 -20.81 22.48
N GLY A 170 17.44 -21.34 21.26
CA GLY A 170 16.46 -22.28 20.72
C GLY A 170 16.35 -23.55 21.56
N LYS A 171 17.48 -24.16 21.93
CA LYS A 171 17.49 -25.35 22.81
C LYS A 171 16.92 -25.07 24.20
N VAL A 172 17.18 -23.89 24.76
CA VAL A 172 16.63 -23.46 26.05
C VAL A 172 15.12 -23.27 25.94
N HIS A 173 14.65 -22.64 24.86
CA HIS A 173 13.22 -22.44 24.62
C HIS A 173 12.48 -23.79 24.46
N ASP A 174 13.04 -24.72 23.70
CA ASP A 174 12.49 -26.08 23.57
C ASP A 174 12.38 -26.81 24.92
N ALA A 175 13.38 -26.63 25.80
CA ALA A 175 13.36 -27.21 27.14
C ALA A 175 12.28 -26.58 28.03
N ILE A 176 12.06 -25.26 27.92
CA ILE A 176 10.99 -24.54 28.63
C ILE A 176 9.62 -25.05 28.17
N LEU A 177 9.39 -25.13 26.85
CA LEU A 177 8.13 -25.62 26.29
C LEU A 177 7.83 -27.07 26.74
N LYS A 178 8.84 -27.95 26.75
CA LYS A 178 8.69 -29.32 27.26
C LYS A 178 8.32 -29.35 28.75
N LYS A 179 8.93 -28.48 29.56
CA LYS A 179 8.60 -28.36 30.99
C LYS A 179 7.17 -27.87 31.19
N GLU A 180 6.74 -26.85 30.45
CA GLU A 180 5.36 -26.32 30.54
C GLU A 180 4.33 -27.36 30.12
N ALA A 181 4.57 -28.07 29.02
CA ALA A 181 3.73 -29.19 28.59
C ALA A 181 3.64 -30.28 29.66
N ALA A 182 4.76 -30.65 30.30
CA ALA A 182 4.77 -31.63 31.38
C ALA A 182 3.99 -31.16 32.62
N ILE A 183 4.06 -29.87 32.96
CA ILE A 183 3.25 -29.28 34.05
C ILE A 183 1.76 -29.37 33.71
N TYR A 184 1.38 -29.03 32.48
CA TYR A 184 0.00 -29.11 32.03
C TYR A 184 -0.54 -30.55 32.12
N ILE A 185 0.19 -31.52 31.55
CA ILE A 185 -0.15 -32.94 31.61
C ILE A 185 -0.29 -33.42 33.07
N ARG A 186 0.64 -33.05 33.95
CA ARG A 186 0.58 -33.40 35.37
C ARG A 186 -0.68 -32.83 36.04
N ASN A 187 -1.04 -31.60 35.74
CA ASN A 187 -2.25 -30.98 36.30
C ASN A 187 -3.51 -31.70 35.80
N SER A 188 -3.60 -32.02 34.51
CA SER A 188 -4.71 -32.82 33.96
C SER A 188 -4.82 -34.19 34.62
N TYR A 189 -3.70 -34.91 34.83
CA TYR A 189 -3.73 -36.18 35.56
C TYR A 189 -4.17 -36.02 37.02
N LYS A 190 -3.75 -34.94 37.68
CA LYS A 190 -4.17 -34.65 39.06
C LYS A 190 -5.69 -34.41 39.14
N GLU A 191 -6.27 -33.72 38.17
CA GLU A 191 -7.71 -33.52 38.05
C GLU A 191 -8.45 -34.83 37.78
N MET A 192 -7.97 -35.64 36.82
CA MET A 192 -8.55 -36.96 36.55
C MET A 192 -8.54 -37.86 37.79
N ILE A 193 -7.43 -37.91 38.53
CA ILE A 193 -7.34 -38.68 39.78
C ILE A 193 -8.33 -38.13 40.83
N ALA A 194 -8.50 -36.81 40.91
CA ALA A 194 -9.45 -36.22 41.84
C ALA A 194 -10.91 -36.58 41.50
N ILE A 195 -11.27 -36.62 40.21
CA ILE A 195 -12.57 -37.09 39.73
C ILE A 195 -12.74 -38.56 40.09
N MET A 196 -11.79 -39.42 39.73
CA MET A 196 -11.86 -40.86 40.03
C MET A 196 -12.00 -41.14 41.53
N LYS A 197 -11.36 -40.34 42.39
CA LYS A 197 -11.53 -40.46 43.86
C LYS A 197 -12.95 -40.09 44.31
N LYS A 198 -13.55 -39.04 43.73
CA LYS A 198 -14.95 -38.69 44.03
C LYS A 198 -15.91 -39.77 43.55
N ASP A 199 -15.68 -40.31 42.36
CA ASP A 199 -16.49 -41.39 41.80
C ASP A 199 -16.38 -42.66 42.63
N SER A 200 -15.19 -43.01 43.13
CA SER A 200 -15.00 -44.14 44.05
C SER A 200 -15.87 -44.00 45.31
N ILE A 201 -15.87 -42.81 45.94
CA ILE A 201 -16.69 -42.55 47.15
C ILE A 201 -18.19 -42.67 46.82
N TYR A 202 -18.60 -42.16 45.65
CA TYR A 202 -19.99 -42.25 45.19
C TYR A 202 -20.43 -43.70 44.94
N PHE A 203 -19.61 -44.50 44.26
CA PHE A 203 -19.90 -45.90 44.02
C PHE A 203 -19.92 -46.73 45.31
N ASP A 204 -19.03 -46.46 46.26
CA ASP A 204 -19.05 -47.11 47.57
C ASP A 204 -20.37 -46.83 48.31
N ALA A 205 -20.85 -45.58 48.28
CA ALA A 205 -22.14 -45.22 48.88
C ALA A 205 -23.31 -45.95 48.21
N ILE A 206 -23.31 -46.08 46.87
CA ILE A 206 -24.32 -46.86 46.14
C ILE A 206 -24.26 -48.33 46.53
N LEU A 207 -23.06 -48.93 46.55
CA LEU A 207 -22.89 -50.35 46.88
C LEU A 207 -23.35 -50.65 48.30
N LEU A 208 -23.06 -49.76 49.26
CA LEU A 208 -23.57 -49.86 50.63
C LEU A 208 -25.10 -49.77 50.66
N SER A 209 -25.69 -48.82 49.94
CA SER A 209 -27.15 -48.69 49.86
C SER A 209 -27.81 -49.93 49.26
N ILE A 210 -27.25 -50.52 48.20
CA ILE A 210 -27.77 -51.74 47.57
C ILE A 210 -27.65 -52.92 48.53
N LYS A 211 -26.53 -53.03 49.27
CA LYS A 211 -26.34 -54.07 50.27
C LYS A 211 -27.37 -53.98 51.40
N GLU A 212 -27.63 -52.78 51.90
CA GLU A 212 -28.59 -52.53 52.97
C GLU A 212 -30.03 -52.79 52.50
N ASP A 213 -30.37 -52.36 51.28
CA ASP A 213 -31.66 -52.68 50.65
C ASP A 213 -31.83 -54.19 50.46
N GLY A 214 -30.81 -54.90 49.98
CA GLY A 214 -30.83 -56.36 49.86
C GLY A 214 -31.06 -57.08 51.20
N LEU A 215 -30.46 -56.59 52.29
CA LEU A 215 -30.73 -57.12 53.63
C LEU A 215 -32.17 -56.82 54.09
N SER A 216 -32.68 -55.62 53.80
CA SER A 216 -34.05 -55.21 54.13
C SER A 216 -35.08 -56.06 53.37
N GLN A 217 -34.89 -56.23 52.06
CA GLN A 217 -35.72 -57.10 51.21
C GLN A 217 -35.67 -58.55 51.70
N GLY A 218 -34.49 -59.06 52.08
CA GLY A 218 -34.35 -60.39 52.67
C GLY A 218 -35.18 -60.57 53.95
N LYS A 219 -35.15 -59.59 54.87
CA LYS A 219 -36.00 -59.60 56.08
C LYS A 219 -37.48 -59.57 55.73
N CYS A 220 -37.87 -58.74 54.77
CA CYS A 220 -39.26 -58.66 54.31
C CYS A 220 -39.74 -60.01 53.76
N MET A 221 -38.92 -60.68 52.95
CA MET A 221 -39.25 -61.98 52.35
C MET A 221 -39.38 -63.09 53.40
N ILE A 222 -38.50 -63.10 54.42
CA ILE A 222 -38.61 -64.02 55.57
C ILE A 222 -39.91 -63.78 56.33
N ASN A 223 -40.24 -62.52 56.63
CA ASN A 223 -41.45 -62.16 57.34
C ASN A 223 -42.71 -62.52 56.53
N ALA A 224 -42.73 -62.24 55.23
CA ALA A 224 -43.81 -62.62 54.34
C ALA A 224 -43.99 -64.15 54.28
N THR A 225 -42.90 -64.90 54.24
CA THR A 225 -42.93 -66.37 54.28
C THR A 225 -43.50 -66.88 55.60
N LYS A 226 -43.06 -66.31 56.74
CA LYS A 226 -43.58 -66.66 58.06
C LYS A 226 -45.07 -66.34 58.19
N LEU A 227 -45.50 -65.19 57.69
CA LEU A 227 -46.91 -64.80 57.67
C LEU A 227 -47.73 -65.72 56.76
N GLY A 228 -47.18 -66.11 55.61
CA GLY A 228 -47.78 -67.08 54.70
C GLY A 228 -47.94 -68.46 55.35
N GLN A 229 -46.91 -68.95 56.06
CA GLN A 229 -46.96 -70.20 56.82
C GLN A 229 -48.05 -70.17 57.89
N LEU A 230 -48.08 -69.12 58.72
CA LEU A 230 -49.13 -68.93 59.74
C LEU A 230 -50.53 -68.87 59.11
N GLY A 231 -50.66 -68.18 57.97
CA GLY A 231 -51.92 -68.12 57.22
C GLY A 231 -52.37 -69.49 56.70
N THR A 232 -51.43 -70.31 56.21
CA THR A 232 -51.74 -71.68 55.76
C THR A 232 -52.09 -72.62 56.91
N GLU A 233 -51.41 -72.51 58.05
CA GLU A 233 -51.74 -73.25 59.27
C GLU A 233 -53.15 -72.90 59.76
N TYR A 234 -53.46 -71.61 59.86
CA TYR A 234 -54.79 -71.15 60.25
C TYR A 234 -55.89 -71.63 59.30
N LEU A 235 -55.62 -71.66 57.99
CA LEU A 235 -56.56 -72.17 57.00
C LEU A 235 -56.78 -73.67 57.15
N ASP A 236 -55.73 -74.44 57.42
CA ASP A 236 -55.85 -75.89 57.66
C ASP A 236 -56.64 -76.17 58.95
N ASP A 237 -56.36 -75.46 60.04
CA ASP A 237 -57.12 -75.54 61.30
C ASP A 237 -58.61 -75.27 61.08
N ARG A 238 -58.95 -74.18 60.37
CA ARG A 238 -60.34 -73.86 60.00
C ARG A 238 -60.96 -74.99 59.17
N ARG A 239 -60.22 -75.55 58.21
CA ARG A 239 -60.70 -76.65 57.36
C ARG A 239 -61.00 -77.90 58.16
N GLN A 240 -60.16 -78.24 59.14
CA GLN A 240 -60.38 -79.36 60.06
C GLN A 240 -61.61 -79.10 60.96
N GLU A 241 -61.74 -77.89 61.51
CA GLU A 241 -62.91 -77.50 62.32
C GLU A 241 -64.21 -77.58 61.51
N PHE A 242 -64.20 -77.11 60.25
CA PHE A 242 -65.34 -77.24 59.35
C PHE A 242 -65.69 -78.71 59.07
N GLN A 243 -64.71 -79.58 58.80
CA GLN A 243 -64.96 -81.01 58.59
C GLN A 243 -65.53 -81.69 59.85
N PHE A 244 -65.06 -81.30 61.03
CA PHE A 244 -65.58 -81.81 62.30
C PHE A 244 -67.02 -81.36 62.54
N LEU A 245 -67.30 -80.06 62.34
CA LEU A 245 -68.64 -79.50 62.47
C LEU A 245 -69.60 -80.13 61.44
N GLU A 246 -69.15 -80.36 60.21
CA GLU A 246 -69.93 -81.03 59.18
C GLU A 246 -70.33 -82.46 59.61
N LYS A 247 -69.42 -83.21 60.25
CA LYS A 247 -69.73 -84.54 60.82
C LYS A 247 -70.76 -84.46 61.94
N ILE A 248 -70.61 -83.50 62.86
CA ILE A 248 -71.58 -83.29 63.95
C ILE A 248 -72.96 -82.96 63.36
N VAL A 249 -73.03 -81.99 62.45
CA VAL A 249 -74.28 -81.58 61.81
C VAL A 249 -74.91 -82.74 61.05
N LYS A 250 -74.13 -83.54 60.31
CA LYS A 250 -74.64 -84.75 59.65
C LYS A 250 -75.23 -85.75 60.65
N ASN A 251 -74.55 -86.02 61.76
CA ASN A 251 -75.06 -86.92 62.80
C ASN A 251 -76.32 -86.37 63.48
N ASP A 252 -76.35 -85.07 63.79
CA ASP A 252 -77.52 -84.39 64.34
C ASP A 252 -78.70 -84.43 63.36
N MET A 253 -78.47 -84.16 62.08
CA MET A 253 -79.50 -84.29 61.04
C MET A 253 -80.05 -85.72 60.93
N ILE A 254 -79.19 -86.74 61.05
CA ILE A 254 -79.63 -88.14 61.07
C ILE A 254 -80.47 -88.41 62.33
N SER A 255 -80.06 -87.93 63.50
CA SER A 255 -80.82 -88.06 64.75
C SER A 255 -82.17 -87.37 64.64
N ARG A 256 -82.20 -86.09 64.25
CA ARG A 256 -83.43 -85.33 64.02
C ARG A 256 -84.33 -85.99 62.98
N LYS A 257 -83.78 -86.60 61.93
CA LYS A 257 -84.58 -87.34 60.95
C LYS A 257 -85.24 -88.58 61.58
N LYS A 258 -84.55 -89.29 62.48
CA LYS A 258 -85.12 -90.40 63.25
C LYS A 258 -86.18 -89.90 64.23
N ASP A 259 -85.90 -88.81 64.96
CA ASP A 259 -86.83 -88.22 65.92
C ASP A 259 -88.08 -87.67 65.21
N LEU A 260 -87.92 -87.03 64.05
CA LEU A 260 -89.03 -86.60 63.20
C LEU A 260 -89.83 -87.79 62.68
N ALA A 261 -89.19 -88.89 62.28
CA ALA A 261 -89.92 -90.09 61.88
C ALA A 261 -90.74 -90.67 63.05
N LEU A 262 -90.18 -90.67 64.27
CA LEU A 262 -90.86 -91.11 65.48
C LEU A 262 -92.02 -90.17 65.84
N VAL A 263 -91.81 -88.85 65.78
CA VAL A 263 -92.85 -87.85 65.99
C VAL A 263 -93.90 -87.93 64.90
N GLN A 264 -93.55 -88.14 63.63
CA GLN A 264 -94.50 -88.35 62.54
C GLN A 264 -95.34 -89.59 62.79
N GLN A 265 -94.75 -90.70 63.22
CA GLN A 265 -95.48 -91.91 63.61
C GLN A 265 -96.41 -91.64 64.80
N ASN A 266 -95.93 -90.91 65.82
CA ASN A 266 -96.73 -90.52 66.97
C ASN A 266 -97.86 -89.56 66.57
N VAL A 267 -97.62 -88.61 65.67
CA VAL A 267 -98.61 -87.66 65.14
C VAL A 267 -99.58 -88.39 64.23
N GLU A 268 -99.18 -89.36 63.42
CA GLU A 268 -100.10 -90.20 62.65
C GLU A 268 -100.99 -91.01 63.59
N ASN A 269 -100.42 -91.65 64.62
CA ASN A 269 -101.17 -92.34 65.66
C ASN A 269 -102.12 -91.36 66.38
N PHE A 270 -101.63 -90.18 66.75
CA PHE A 270 -102.39 -89.17 67.49
C PHE A 270 -103.42 -88.48 66.60
N THR A 271 -103.19 -88.32 65.30
CA THR A 271 -104.08 -87.72 64.29
C THR A 271 -105.13 -88.72 63.81
N GLN A 272 -104.83 -90.02 63.78
CA GLN A 272 -105.85 -91.06 63.71
C GLN A 272 -106.76 -91.01 64.93
N ASN A 273 -106.20 -90.73 66.12
CA ASN A 273 -106.97 -90.52 67.34
C ASN A 273 -107.70 -89.15 67.39
N LEU A 274 -107.14 -88.07 66.82
CA LEU A 274 -107.67 -86.69 66.83
C LEU A 274 -108.65 -86.41 65.69
N LYS A 275 -108.54 -87.10 64.55
CA LYS A 275 -109.61 -87.09 63.52
C LYS A 275 -110.95 -87.55 64.11
N ASN A 276 -110.92 -88.26 65.24
CA ASN A 276 -112.10 -88.68 65.98
C ASN A 276 -112.52 -87.68 67.09
N LEU A 277 -111.70 -86.67 67.43
CA LEU A 277 -111.91 -85.81 68.60
C LEU A 277 -111.56 -84.32 68.33
N ILE A 278 -112.42 -83.59 67.63
CA ILE A 278 -112.67 -82.13 67.81
C ILE A 278 -112.19 -81.18 66.68
N ARG A 279 -113.11 -80.22 66.49
CA ARG A 279 -113.29 -79.11 65.55
C ARG A 279 -112.46 -77.88 65.96
N HIS A 280 -111.84 -77.21 64.99
CA HIS A 280 -111.01 -76.01 65.17
C HIS A 280 -111.82 -74.72 65.25
N ASP A 281 -111.38 -73.81 66.12
CA ASP A 281 -111.33 -72.32 66.03
C ASP A 281 -110.69 -71.85 67.38
N SER A 282 -109.85 -70.83 67.58
CA SER A 282 -109.36 -69.62 66.86
C SER A 282 -108.15 -69.03 67.65
N ASP A 283 -107.58 -67.88 67.22
CA ASP A 283 -106.94 -66.77 68.01
C ASP A 283 -105.54 -66.27 67.49
N ILE A 284 -104.98 -65.05 67.66
CA ILE A 284 -105.34 -63.60 67.76
C ILE A 284 -103.98 -62.81 67.91
N ASN A 285 -103.84 -61.62 67.27
CA ASN A 285 -103.02 -60.36 67.48
C ASN A 285 -101.58 -60.28 68.08
N LEU A 286 -100.82 -59.20 67.70
CA LEU A 286 -100.21 -58.16 68.58
C LEU A 286 -99.36 -57.07 67.81
N GLY A 287 -99.38 -55.80 68.26
CA GLY A 287 -98.81 -54.57 67.60
C GLY A 287 -97.56 -53.88 68.24
N LYS A 288 -97.18 -52.65 67.79
CA LYS A 288 -95.98 -51.84 68.19
C LYS A 288 -96.23 -50.31 68.26
N VAL A 289 -95.41 -49.55 69.03
CA VAL A 289 -95.48 -48.08 69.33
C VAL A 289 -94.07 -47.41 69.21
N GLU A 290 -93.99 -46.11 68.83
CA GLU A 290 -92.77 -45.27 68.59
C GLU A 290 -92.66 -44.02 69.53
N ILE A 291 -91.47 -43.38 69.66
CA ILE A 291 -91.12 -42.26 70.61
C ILE A 291 -90.29 -41.14 69.90
N GLU A 292 -90.39 -39.86 70.33
CA GLU A 292 -89.77 -38.61 69.76
C GLU A 292 -88.48 -38.05 70.46
N ASP A 293 -87.73 -37.15 69.76
CA ASP A 293 -86.37 -36.64 70.05
C ASP A 293 -86.22 -35.20 70.66
N SER A 294 -85.01 -34.87 71.19
CA SER A 294 -84.68 -33.81 72.18
C SER A 294 -84.02 -32.50 71.66
N PRO A 295 -84.20 -31.32 72.33
CA PRO A 295 -83.83 -29.97 71.86
C PRO A 295 -82.32 -29.58 71.86
N SER A 296 -81.39 -30.41 72.35
CA SER A 296 -79.94 -30.08 72.34
C SER A 296 -79.32 -30.12 70.95
N TYR A 297 -79.98 -30.76 69.99
CA TYR A 297 -79.45 -30.99 68.64
C TYR A 297 -79.51 -29.73 67.76
N SER A 298 -80.47 -28.84 67.99
CA SER A 298 -80.72 -27.65 67.16
C SER A 298 -79.67 -26.55 67.30
N VAL A 299 -79.07 -26.39 68.49
CA VAL A 299 -78.02 -25.39 68.75
C VAL A 299 -76.71 -25.79 68.07
N PHE A 300 -76.35 -27.07 68.13
CA PHE A 300 -75.17 -27.61 67.46
C PHE A 300 -75.26 -27.46 65.94
N GLU A 301 -76.44 -27.64 65.37
CA GLU A 301 -76.67 -27.51 63.93
C GLU A 301 -76.42 -26.07 63.43
N GLN A 302 -76.79 -25.05 64.22
CA GLN A 302 -76.51 -23.65 63.89
C GLN A 302 -75.02 -23.32 63.93
N GLU A 303 -74.27 -23.82 64.91
CA GLU A 303 -72.82 -23.60 64.99
C GLU A 303 -72.08 -24.23 63.81
N VAL A 304 -72.45 -25.47 63.43
CA VAL A 304 -71.89 -26.17 62.26
C VAL A 304 -72.15 -25.38 60.97
N GLN A 305 -73.34 -24.82 60.80
CA GLN A 305 -73.67 -23.99 59.63
C GLN A 305 -72.82 -22.72 59.54
N THR A 306 -72.58 -22.03 60.66
CA THR A 306 -71.72 -20.82 60.65
C THR A 306 -70.26 -21.14 60.31
N LEU A 307 -69.75 -22.29 60.78
CA LEU A 307 -68.39 -22.74 60.51
C LEU A 307 -68.22 -23.13 59.03
N GLN A 308 -69.22 -23.82 58.47
CA GLN A 308 -69.25 -24.19 57.06
C GLN A 308 -69.28 -22.96 56.13
N GLN A 309 -70.00 -21.89 56.51
CA GLN A 309 -70.01 -20.62 55.77
C GLN A 309 -68.63 -19.95 55.76
N LYS A 310 -67.94 -19.89 56.92
CA LYS A 310 -66.59 -19.32 57.01
C LYS A 310 -65.58 -20.10 56.17
N LEU A 311 -65.64 -21.44 56.20
CA LEU A 311 -64.77 -22.30 55.39
C LEU A 311 -65.02 -22.14 53.88
N LYS A 312 -66.27 -21.85 53.47
CA LYS A 312 -66.60 -21.57 52.07
C LYS A 312 -66.01 -20.25 51.59
N ILE A 313 -66.09 -19.18 52.40
CA ILE A 313 -65.46 -17.88 52.09
C ILE A 313 -63.94 -18.04 51.94
N LEU A 314 -63.32 -18.80 52.85
CA LEU A 314 -61.89 -19.12 52.81
C LEU A 314 -61.51 -19.93 51.56
N LYS A 315 -62.30 -20.94 51.21
CA LYS A 315 -62.11 -21.73 49.98
C LYS A 315 -62.11 -20.83 48.74
N ASP A 316 -63.07 -19.92 48.65
CA ASP A 316 -63.23 -19.01 47.52
C ASP A 316 -62.09 -17.98 47.45
N ALA A 317 -61.64 -17.44 48.60
CA ALA A 317 -60.54 -16.48 48.66
C ALA A 317 -59.18 -17.07 48.23
N PHE A 318 -58.94 -18.35 48.53
CA PHE A 318 -57.71 -19.05 48.16
C PHE A 318 -57.83 -19.86 46.85
N PHE A 319 -58.97 -19.77 46.15
CA PHE A 319 -59.24 -20.48 44.88
C PHE A 319 -58.98 -22.00 44.97
N THR A 320 -59.34 -22.62 46.10
CA THR A 320 -59.13 -24.07 46.29
C THR A 320 -60.38 -24.88 45.90
N PRO A 321 -60.25 -26.08 45.32
CA PRO A 321 -61.40 -26.88 44.87
C PRO A 321 -62.17 -27.55 46.02
N SER A 322 -61.49 -27.89 47.13
CA SER A 322 -62.10 -28.46 48.35
C SER A 322 -61.54 -27.78 49.61
N VAL A 323 -62.35 -27.73 50.67
CA VAL A 323 -61.96 -27.21 51.99
C VAL A 323 -60.80 -28.02 52.58
N ASP A 324 -60.72 -29.32 52.31
CA ASP A 324 -59.63 -30.19 52.78
C ASP A 324 -58.26 -29.80 52.22
N GLN A 325 -58.24 -29.13 51.05
CA GLN A 325 -57.00 -28.68 50.41
C GLN A 325 -56.54 -27.30 50.88
N LEU A 326 -57.32 -26.60 51.69
CA LEU A 326 -57.00 -25.25 52.17
C LEU A 326 -55.72 -25.26 53.04
N TYR A 327 -55.59 -26.23 53.94
CA TYR A 327 -54.43 -26.33 54.83
C TYR A 327 -53.12 -26.69 54.10
N PRO A 328 -53.07 -27.73 53.23
CA PRO A 328 -51.89 -27.99 52.40
C PRO A 328 -51.46 -26.79 51.55
N PHE A 329 -52.42 -26.07 50.97
CA PHE A 329 -52.13 -24.90 50.13
C PHE A 329 -51.53 -23.74 50.93
N LEU A 330 -52.09 -23.43 52.11
CA LEU A 330 -51.53 -22.43 53.01
C LEU A 330 -50.10 -22.79 53.47
N ARG A 331 -49.86 -24.06 53.76
CA ARG A 331 -48.53 -24.55 54.15
C ARG A 331 -47.52 -24.40 53.01
N GLU A 332 -47.90 -24.70 51.77
CA GLU A 332 -47.03 -24.53 50.62
C GLU A 332 -46.79 -23.05 50.29
N GLN A 333 -47.80 -22.18 50.44
CA GLN A 333 -47.62 -20.73 50.31
C GLN A 333 -46.63 -20.17 51.34
N LEU A 334 -46.68 -20.63 52.59
CA LEU A 334 -45.70 -20.24 53.62
C LEU A 334 -44.29 -20.69 53.22
N ARG A 335 -44.13 -21.92 52.75
CA ARG A 335 -42.84 -22.46 52.30
C ARG A 335 -42.28 -21.68 51.10
N GLN A 336 -43.14 -21.31 50.15
CA GLN A 336 -42.76 -20.48 49.01
C GLN A 336 -42.34 -19.08 49.44
N LYS A 337 -43.07 -18.47 50.39
CA LYS A 337 -42.72 -17.17 50.97
C LYS A 337 -41.35 -17.21 51.66
N GLU A 338 -41.07 -18.23 52.46
CA GLU A 338 -39.77 -18.41 53.12
C GLU A 338 -38.64 -18.54 52.10
N ARG A 339 -38.82 -19.39 51.08
CA ARG A 339 -37.84 -19.57 50.00
C ARG A 339 -37.58 -18.27 49.22
N LEU A 340 -38.63 -17.50 48.93
CA LEU A 340 -38.51 -16.21 48.25
C LEU A 340 -37.79 -15.19 49.14
N ALA A 341 -38.07 -15.16 50.45
CA ALA A 341 -37.38 -14.28 51.38
C ALA A 341 -35.87 -14.60 51.49
N GLU A 342 -35.51 -15.88 51.55
CA GLU A 342 -34.09 -16.31 51.51
C GLU A 342 -33.41 -15.88 50.21
N LEU A 343 -34.10 -16.03 49.09
CA LEU A 343 -33.60 -15.66 47.77
C LEU A 343 -33.40 -14.14 47.66
N VAL A 344 -34.33 -13.33 48.17
CA VAL A 344 -34.18 -11.87 48.27
C VAL A 344 -32.97 -11.50 49.13
N ASN A 345 -32.84 -12.07 50.32
CA ASN A 345 -31.69 -11.83 51.21
C ASN A 345 -30.35 -12.20 50.53
N LYS A 346 -30.31 -13.29 49.78
CA LYS A 346 -29.12 -13.69 49.00
C LYS A 346 -28.78 -12.65 47.93
N TYR A 347 -29.77 -12.13 47.20
CA TYR A 347 -29.54 -11.10 46.19
C TYR A 347 -29.13 -9.76 46.81
N GLU A 348 -29.68 -9.38 47.96
CA GLU A 348 -29.24 -8.17 48.68
C GLU A 348 -27.79 -8.29 49.16
N ASN A 349 -27.41 -9.44 49.72
CA ASN A 349 -26.02 -9.71 50.11
C ASN A 349 -25.07 -9.65 48.90
N ASN A 350 -25.45 -10.28 47.79
CA ASN A 350 -24.68 -10.20 46.54
C ASN A 350 -24.55 -8.75 46.03
N ARG A 351 -25.63 -7.96 46.10
CA ARG A 351 -25.61 -6.54 45.72
C ARG A 351 -24.66 -5.74 46.60
N ASN A 352 -24.69 -5.98 47.92
CA ASN A 352 -23.82 -5.32 48.88
C ASN A 352 -22.34 -5.70 48.69
N ASP A 353 -22.06 -6.97 48.40
CA ASP A 353 -20.71 -7.43 48.11
C ASP A 353 -20.18 -6.87 46.79
N LEU A 354 -21.03 -6.81 45.76
CA LEU A 354 -20.71 -6.09 44.52
C LEU A 354 -20.41 -4.63 44.83
N PHE A 355 -21.26 -3.94 45.61
CA PHE A 355 -21.03 -2.55 45.97
C PHE A 355 -19.69 -2.33 46.71
N LYS A 356 -19.35 -3.21 47.65
CA LYS A 356 -18.03 -3.20 48.34
C LYS A 356 -16.88 -3.40 47.35
N LYS A 357 -16.99 -4.37 46.44
CA LYS A 357 -15.98 -4.61 45.39
C LYS A 357 -15.82 -3.38 44.49
N THR A 358 -16.92 -2.78 44.04
CA THR A 358 -16.88 -1.57 43.21
C THR A 358 -16.22 -0.41 43.93
N ASN A 359 -16.51 -0.22 45.22
CA ASN A 359 -15.87 0.83 46.01
C ASN A 359 -14.38 0.55 46.23
N SER A 360 -13.99 -0.70 46.50
CA SER A 360 -12.58 -1.08 46.60
C SER A 360 -11.83 -0.87 45.27
N ALA A 361 -12.46 -1.17 44.14
CA ALA A 361 -11.90 -0.95 42.81
C ALA A 361 -11.76 0.55 42.50
N LYS A 362 -12.73 1.39 42.90
CA LYS A 362 -12.63 2.85 42.77
C LYS A 362 -11.49 3.42 43.63
N LEU A 363 -11.30 2.89 44.84
CA LEU A 363 -10.20 3.30 45.72
C LEU A 363 -8.85 2.84 45.19
N LEU A 364 -8.78 1.62 44.63
CA LEU A 364 -7.58 1.15 43.92
C LEU A 364 -7.28 2.00 42.68
N LEU A 365 -8.30 2.33 41.88
CA LEU A 365 -8.17 3.20 40.71
C LEU A 365 -7.60 4.57 41.12
N SER A 366 -8.16 5.20 42.17
CA SER A 366 -7.61 6.47 42.64
C SER A 366 -6.18 6.32 43.14
N THR A 367 -5.86 5.27 43.90
CA THR A 367 -4.45 5.02 44.30
C THR A 367 -3.53 4.80 43.10
N LEU A 368 -4.00 4.18 42.03
CA LEU A 368 -3.24 3.97 40.79
C LEU A 368 -3.07 5.26 39.98
N GLU A 369 -4.11 6.11 39.94
CA GLU A 369 -4.05 7.44 39.31
C GLU A 369 -3.04 8.36 40.03
N PHE A 370 -2.90 8.23 41.35
CA PHE A 370 -1.98 9.04 42.15
C PHE A 370 -0.64 8.37 42.47
N THR A 371 -0.43 7.09 42.11
CA THR A 371 0.90 6.46 42.20
C THR A 371 1.68 6.76 40.93
N MET A 372 2.53 7.76 41.03
CA MET A 372 3.50 8.14 40.01
C MET A 372 4.58 7.06 39.89
N VAL A 373 4.35 6.03 39.07
CA VAL A 373 5.43 5.18 38.56
C VAL A 373 6.22 6.02 37.55
N GLU A 374 7.54 6.11 37.71
CA GLU A 374 8.42 7.00 36.93
C GLU A 374 8.33 6.82 35.41
N GLY A 375 7.79 5.69 34.93
CA GLY A 375 7.55 5.41 33.50
C GLY A 375 6.16 5.82 32.95
N THR A 376 5.19 6.17 33.79
CA THR A 376 3.80 6.44 33.34
C THR A 376 3.71 7.71 32.49
N GLY A 377 4.52 8.72 32.77
CA GLY A 377 4.58 9.95 31.95
C GLY A 377 5.13 9.72 30.53
N HIS A 378 6.11 8.82 30.39
CA HIS A 378 6.61 8.43 29.07
C HIS A 378 5.54 7.66 28.29
N TYR A 379 4.88 6.71 28.95
CA TYR A 379 3.80 5.94 28.33
C TYR A 379 2.61 6.81 27.90
N THR A 380 2.20 7.79 28.72
CA THR A 380 1.10 8.70 28.33
C THR A 380 1.48 9.60 27.17
N HIS A 381 2.71 10.10 27.13
CA HIS A 381 3.20 10.89 26.01
C HIS A 381 3.29 10.07 24.71
N GLU A 382 3.84 8.86 24.79
CA GLU A 382 3.94 7.94 23.65
C GLU A 382 2.54 7.51 23.15
N LYS A 383 1.61 7.24 24.07
CA LYS A 383 0.21 6.97 23.72
C LYS A 383 -0.44 8.14 22.99
N ILE A 384 -0.24 9.38 23.46
CA ILE A 384 -0.79 10.58 22.80
C ILE A 384 -0.21 10.69 21.38
N LYS A 385 1.12 10.57 21.24
CA LYS A 385 1.79 10.61 19.94
C LYS A 385 1.25 9.55 18.97
N LEU A 386 1.16 8.29 19.40
CA LEU A 386 0.61 7.21 18.57
C LEU A 386 -0.86 7.45 18.20
N THR A 387 -1.67 8.01 19.11
CA THR A 387 -3.07 8.34 18.78
C THR A 387 -3.19 9.48 17.77
N GLU A 388 -2.24 10.42 17.75
CA GLU A 388 -2.19 11.48 16.74
C GLU A 388 -1.77 10.92 15.37
N GLU A 389 -0.77 10.03 15.33
CA GLU A 389 -0.34 9.34 14.11
C GLU A 389 -1.48 8.49 13.50
N ILE A 390 -2.23 7.76 14.34
CA ILE A 390 -3.40 6.99 13.88
C ILE A 390 -4.48 7.91 13.29
N LYS A 391 -4.76 9.05 13.94
CA LYS A 391 -5.73 10.03 13.40
C LYS A 391 -5.27 10.60 12.07
N GLN A 392 -3.99 10.88 11.89
CA GLN A 392 -3.44 11.35 10.62
C GLN A 392 -3.62 10.30 9.50
N GLN A 393 -3.29 9.04 9.79
CA GLN A 393 -3.49 7.94 8.83
C GLN A 393 -4.96 7.72 8.47
N GLN A 394 -5.88 7.87 9.43
CA GLN A 394 -7.32 7.80 9.15
C GLN A 394 -7.78 8.91 8.20
N VAL A 395 -7.28 10.14 8.37
CA VAL A 395 -7.59 11.26 7.46
C VAL A 395 -7.02 11.02 6.05
N GLU A 396 -5.85 10.39 5.95
CA GLU A 396 -5.31 10.00 4.65
C GLU A 396 -6.14 8.90 3.98
N ALA A 397 -6.56 7.88 4.73
CA ALA A 397 -7.44 6.82 4.23
C ALA A 397 -8.75 7.40 3.68
N THR A 398 -9.40 8.32 4.40
CA THR A 398 -10.63 8.97 3.91
C THR A 398 -10.40 9.77 2.62
N LYS A 399 -9.26 10.45 2.48
CA LYS A 399 -8.90 11.16 1.23
C LYS A 399 -8.72 10.19 0.06
N TYR A 400 -8.16 9.00 0.30
CA TYR A 400 -8.05 7.97 -0.74
C TYR A 400 -9.41 7.42 -1.13
N ASP A 401 -10.29 7.16 -0.17
CA ASP A 401 -11.67 6.71 -0.43
C ASP A 401 -12.45 7.74 -1.25
N GLU A 402 -12.31 9.04 -0.94
CA GLU A 402 -12.91 10.12 -1.74
C GLU A 402 -12.40 10.11 -3.19
N ARG A 403 -11.09 9.93 -3.40
CA ARG A 403 -10.49 9.83 -4.75
C ARG A 403 -10.97 8.59 -5.50
N ILE A 404 -11.07 7.45 -4.81
CA ILE A 404 -11.58 6.20 -5.38
C ILE A 404 -13.05 6.38 -5.78
N ASN A 405 -13.88 6.96 -4.91
CA ASN A 405 -15.29 7.24 -5.21
C ASN A 405 -15.44 8.21 -6.38
N PHE A 406 -14.60 9.24 -6.47
CA PHE A 406 -14.59 10.15 -7.60
C PHE A 406 -14.26 9.43 -8.92
N ARG A 407 -13.25 8.54 -8.91
CA ARG A 407 -12.91 7.71 -10.08
C ARG A 407 -14.06 6.78 -10.47
N TYR A 408 -14.70 6.13 -9.50
CA TYR A 408 -15.87 5.29 -9.76
C TYR A 408 -17.04 6.08 -10.34
N GLN A 409 -17.29 7.30 -9.86
CA GLN A 409 -18.32 8.18 -10.44
C GLN A 409 -18.03 8.54 -11.89
N ILE A 410 -16.77 8.85 -12.23
CA ILE A 410 -16.37 9.11 -13.63
C ILE A 410 -16.57 7.86 -14.47
N LEU A 411 -16.09 6.71 -14.01
CA LEU A 411 -16.22 5.44 -14.72
C LEU A 411 -17.70 5.08 -14.97
N ALA A 412 -18.55 5.28 -13.96
CA ALA A 412 -19.99 5.07 -14.08
C ALA A 412 -20.61 6.01 -15.13
N LYS A 413 -20.23 7.30 -15.15
CA LYS A 413 -20.70 8.25 -16.18
C LYS A 413 -20.26 7.83 -17.58
N VAL A 414 -19.01 7.39 -17.75
CA VAL A 414 -18.50 6.87 -19.03
C VAL A 414 -19.30 5.64 -19.45
N ARG A 415 -19.51 4.68 -18.54
CA ARG A 415 -20.29 3.46 -18.82
C ARG A 415 -21.74 3.78 -19.20
N MET A 416 -22.41 4.67 -18.47
CA MET A 416 -23.76 5.15 -18.82
C MET A 416 -23.78 5.79 -20.21
N SER A 417 -22.79 6.63 -20.53
CA SER A 417 -22.72 7.27 -21.86
C SER A 417 -22.47 6.27 -23.00
N LEU A 418 -21.62 5.27 -22.78
CA LEU A 418 -21.37 4.21 -23.76
C LEU A 418 -22.61 3.34 -23.98
N LYS A 419 -23.34 3.02 -22.90
CA LYS A 419 -24.63 2.31 -22.99
C LYS A 419 -25.68 3.14 -23.72
N HIS A 420 -25.78 4.45 -23.44
CA HIS A 420 -26.68 5.33 -24.18
C HIS A 420 -26.34 5.35 -25.68
N LEU A 421 -25.06 5.40 -26.04
CA LEU A 421 -24.63 5.28 -27.43
C LEU A 421 -24.98 3.91 -28.02
N GLN A 422 -24.86 2.83 -27.25
CA GLN A 422 -25.23 1.48 -27.67
C GLN A 422 -26.73 1.40 -28.00
N TYR A 423 -27.60 1.89 -27.12
CA TYR A 423 -29.05 1.96 -27.37
C TYR A 423 -29.39 2.78 -28.62
N ILE A 424 -28.76 3.95 -28.80
CA ILE A 424 -28.98 4.76 -30.01
C ILE A 424 -28.49 4.01 -31.26
N SER A 425 -27.39 3.26 -31.16
CA SER A 425 -26.83 2.49 -32.28
C SER A 425 -27.67 1.28 -32.69
N GLU A 426 -28.58 0.78 -31.84
CA GLU A 426 -29.50 -0.30 -32.22
C GLU A 426 -30.47 0.11 -33.33
N LEU A 427 -30.72 1.42 -33.48
CA LEU A 427 -31.50 1.98 -34.59
C LEU A 427 -30.75 1.87 -35.94
N VAL A 428 -29.43 1.63 -35.91
CA VAL A 428 -28.60 1.42 -37.10
C VAL A 428 -28.59 -0.08 -37.44
N LEU A 429 -29.45 -0.46 -38.38
CA LEU A 429 -29.55 -1.82 -38.87
C LEU A 429 -28.21 -2.27 -39.47
N THR A 430 -27.70 -3.40 -39.01
CA THR A 430 -26.63 -4.16 -39.67
C THR A 430 -27.23 -5.49 -40.10
N ASP A 431 -26.90 -5.97 -41.30
CA ASP A 431 -27.54 -7.13 -41.98
C ASP A 431 -27.46 -8.48 -41.24
N THR A 432 -27.10 -8.53 -39.96
CA THR A 432 -26.95 -9.77 -39.18
C THR A 432 -27.61 -9.76 -37.81
N SER A 433 -28.72 -9.01 -37.61
CA SER A 433 -29.63 -9.30 -36.49
C SER A 433 -31.04 -8.78 -36.76
N THR A 434 -31.88 -9.61 -37.38
CA THR A 434 -33.33 -9.49 -37.26
C THR A 434 -33.74 -10.02 -35.89
N LYS A 435 -33.60 -9.20 -34.84
CA LYS A 435 -34.49 -9.31 -33.69
C LYS A 435 -35.45 -8.13 -33.74
N PRO A 436 -36.76 -8.35 -33.90
CA PRO A 436 -37.73 -7.27 -33.93
C PRO A 436 -37.70 -6.56 -32.57
N VAL A 437 -37.46 -5.25 -32.61
CA VAL A 437 -37.69 -4.37 -31.45
C VAL A 437 -39.19 -4.47 -31.12
N PRO A 438 -39.59 -4.91 -29.92
CA PRO A 438 -41.00 -4.94 -29.56
C PRO A 438 -41.47 -3.50 -29.42
N TYR A 439 -42.31 -3.04 -30.33
CA TYR A 439 -43.11 -1.84 -30.09
C TYR A 439 -43.98 -2.08 -28.84
N PRO A 440 -44.10 -1.11 -27.92
CA PRO A 440 -44.97 -1.27 -26.78
C PRO A 440 -46.41 -1.40 -27.29
N ARG A 441 -46.98 -2.60 -27.20
CA ARG A 441 -48.41 -2.81 -27.36
C ARG A 441 -49.09 -2.08 -26.20
N HIS A 442 -50.01 -1.17 -26.51
CA HIS A 442 -50.92 -0.64 -25.52
C HIS A 442 -51.71 -1.80 -24.90
N GLY A 443 -51.50 -2.08 -23.62
CA GLY A 443 -52.33 -3.00 -22.84
C GLY A 443 -51.54 -3.82 -21.81
N SER A 444 -51.64 -3.42 -20.54
CA SER A 444 -51.59 -4.26 -19.33
C SER A 444 -50.45 -5.29 -19.13
N ASP A 445 -49.24 -5.04 -19.61
CA ASP A 445 -48.07 -5.84 -19.20
C ASP A 445 -47.17 -5.04 -18.23
N PRO A 446 -46.64 -5.67 -17.16
CA PRO A 446 -45.76 -5.01 -16.21
C PRO A 446 -44.48 -4.53 -16.93
N PRO A 447 -43.90 -3.38 -16.51
CA PRO A 447 -42.73 -2.83 -17.17
C PRO A 447 -41.59 -3.86 -17.18
N ILE A 448 -41.13 -4.21 -18.38
CA ILE A 448 -40.00 -5.12 -18.59
C ILE A 448 -38.80 -4.53 -17.85
N ARG A 449 -38.26 -5.28 -16.89
CA ARG A 449 -37.02 -4.92 -16.19
C ARG A 449 -35.91 -4.77 -17.24
N PRO A 450 -35.12 -3.67 -17.24
CA PRO A 450 -33.95 -3.58 -18.10
C PRO A 450 -33.04 -4.79 -17.85
N GLU A 451 -32.53 -5.43 -18.91
CA GLU A 451 -31.56 -6.52 -18.78
C GLU A 451 -30.34 -6.01 -17.98
N GLU A 452 -30.02 -6.67 -16.86
CA GLU A 452 -28.83 -6.38 -16.05
C GLU A 452 -27.59 -6.91 -16.79
N ASP A 453 -27.21 -6.19 -17.83
CA ASP A 453 -26.06 -6.53 -18.63
C ASP A 453 -24.81 -5.86 -18.07
N GLU A 454 -24.06 -6.62 -17.26
CA GLU A 454 -22.66 -6.33 -16.91
C GLU A 454 -21.73 -6.47 -18.14
N ILE A 455 -22.13 -5.96 -19.30
CA ILE A 455 -21.26 -5.93 -20.47
C ILE A 455 -20.12 -4.96 -20.15
N ASP A 456 -18.90 -5.49 -20.28
CA ASP A 456 -17.66 -4.76 -20.10
C ASP A 456 -17.61 -3.57 -21.09
N SER A 457 -17.20 -2.41 -20.59
CA SER A 457 -17.18 -1.16 -21.37
C SER A 457 -16.27 -1.28 -22.60
N GLU A 458 -15.23 -2.10 -22.49
CA GLU A 458 -14.30 -2.39 -23.59
C GLU A 458 -14.95 -3.17 -24.73
N LYS A 459 -15.98 -3.97 -24.47
CA LYS A 459 -16.70 -4.74 -25.52
C LYS A 459 -17.72 -3.91 -26.28
N ILE A 460 -18.24 -2.83 -25.67
CA ILE A 460 -19.20 -1.91 -26.30
C ILE A 460 -18.52 -1.06 -27.39
N ILE A 461 -17.25 -0.67 -27.18
CA ILE A 461 -16.52 0.22 -28.08
C ILE A 461 -16.36 -0.39 -29.49
N PRO A 462 -15.86 -1.63 -29.69
CA PRO A 462 -15.76 -2.25 -31.01
C PRO A 462 -17.10 -2.35 -31.73
N GLU A 463 -18.17 -2.73 -31.01
CA GLU A 463 -19.52 -2.84 -31.57
C GLU A 463 -20.00 -1.48 -32.10
N LEU A 464 -19.89 -0.43 -31.29
CA LEU A 464 -20.23 0.94 -31.69
C LEU A 464 -19.39 1.41 -32.88
N THR A 465 -18.09 1.09 -32.89
CA THR A 465 -17.19 1.50 -33.97
C THR A 465 -17.62 0.89 -35.30
N THR A 466 -18.02 -0.39 -35.32
CA THR A 466 -18.51 -1.05 -36.54
C THR A 466 -19.85 -0.49 -37.04
N LYS A 467 -20.79 -0.19 -36.13
CA LYS A 467 -22.09 0.39 -36.49
C LYS A 467 -21.96 1.84 -36.98
N PHE A 468 -21.19 2.67 -36.27
CA PHE A 468 -21.00 4.08 -36.66
C PHE A 468 -20.14 4.24 -37.93
N THR A 469 -19.17 3.36 -38.18
CA THR A 469 -18.43 3.39 -39.45
C THR A 469 -19.32 3.04 -40.64
N LYS A 470 -20.23 2.06 -40.49
CA LYS A 470 -21.26 1.76 -41.51
C LYS A 470 -22.22 2.93 -41.71
N LEU A 471 -22.71 3.54 -40.62
CA LEU A 471 -23.55 4.74 -40.69
C LEU A 471 -22.85 5.90 -41.41
N ALA A 472 -21.58 6.17 -41.06
CA ALA A 472 -20.79 7.24 -41.65
C ALA A 472 -20.53 7.02 -43.15
N ASN A 473 -20.37 5.77 -43.57
CA ASN A 473 -20.21 5.42 -44.98
C ASN A 473 -21.52 5.60 -45.76
N ASN A 474 -22.67 5.19 -45.19
CA ASN A 474 -23.98 5.37 -45.82
C ASN A 474 -24.43 6.84 -45.85
N SER A 475 -24.05 7.63 -44.83
CA SER A 475 -24.40 9.06 -44.77
C SER A 475 -23.57 9.94 -45.70
N LYS A 476 -22.41 9.47 -46.17
CA LYS A 476 -21.57 10.21 -47.14
C LYS A 476 -22.27 10.45 -48.48
N GLU A 477 -23.22 9.60 -48.85
CA GLU A 477 -23.98 9.74 -50.09
C GLU A 477 -25.22 10.65 -49.95
N LEU A 478 -25.70 10.86 -48.72
CA LEU A 478 -26.96 11.58 -48.43
C LEU A 478 -26.75 13.02 -47.92
N ILE A 479 -25.55 13.40 -47.49
CA ILE A 479 -25.30 14.68 -46.84
C ILE A 479 -24.54 15.62 -47.78
N ASP A 480 -25.12 16.79 -48.04
CA ASP A 480 -24.51 17.86 -48.85
C ASP A 480 -23.20 18.37 -48.22
N SER A 481 -22.19 18.62 -49.06
CA SER A 481 -20.80 18.88 -48.68
C SER A 481 -20.62 20.03 -47.66
N SER A 482 -21.49 21.04 -47.72
CA SER A 482 -21.51 22.18 -46.80
C SER A 482 -21.96 21.82 -45.38
N ASN A 483 -22.91 20.89 -45.25
CA ASN A 483 -23.40 20.43 -43.95
C ASN A 483 -22.40 19.48 -43.28
N LEU A 484 -21.66 18.72 -44.08
CA LEU A 484 -20.56 17.87 -43.61
C LEU A 484 -19.46 18.73 -42.96
N GLU A 485 -19.03 19.80 -43.62
CA GLU A 485 -17.99 20.71 -43.11
C GLU A 485 -18.45 21.46 -41.85
N ARG A 486 -19.74 21.83 -41.78
CA ARG A 486 -20.34 22.42 -40.57
C ARG A 486 -20.36 21.43 -39.41
N GLY A 487 -20.69 20.16 -39.68
CA GLY A 487 -20.65 19.07 -38.71
C GLY A 487 -19.23 18.81 -38.20
N TYR A 488 -18.24 18.77 -39.08
CA TYR A 488 -16.83 18.63 -38.70
C TYR A 488 -16.35 19.81 -37.85
N LYS A 489 -16.66 21.06 -38.22
CA LYS A 489 -16.32 22.23 -37.41
C LYS A 489 -17.00 22.21 -36.03
N MET A 490 -18.23 21.70 -35.95
CA MET A 490 -18.94 21.58 -34.68
C MET A 490 -18.34 20.47 -33.80
N PHE A 491 -17.96 19.33 -34.38
CA PHE A 491 -17.23 18.27 -33.69
C PHE A 491 -15.85 18.74 -33.23
N GLU A 492 -15.11 19.43 -34.08
CA GLU A 492 -13.80 19.98 -33.75
C GLU A 492 -13.89 21.01 -32.62
N LYS A 493 -14.93 21.87 -32.63
CA LYS A 493 -15.23 22.78 -31.52
C LYS A 493 -15.57 22.03 -30.24
N PHE A 494 -16.41 21.00 -30.30
CA PHE A 494 -16.78 20.19 -29.14
C PHE A 494 -15.58 19.43 -28.54
N MET A 495 -14.71 18.89 -29.39
CA MET A 495 -13.46 18.25 -28.96
C MET A 495 -12.51 19.26 -28.33
N ARG A 496 -12.37 20.48 -28.89
CA ARG A 496 -11.59 21.57 -28.28
C ARG A 496 -12.16 22.04 -26.95
N ASP A 497 -13.48 22.10 -26.80
CA ASP A 497 -14.13 22.53 -25.56
C ASP A 497 -14.01 21.46 -24.45
N ARG A 498 -14.04 20.16 -24.79
CA ARG A 498 -13.84 19.07 -23.81
C ARG A 498 -12.37 18.80 -23.48
N SER A 499 -11.46 18.94 -24.44
CA SER A 499 -10.02 18.74 -24.21
C SER A 499 -9.39 19.85 -23.36
N LYS A 500 -10.03 21.01 -23.21
CA LYS A 500 -9.61 22.07 -22.28
C LYS A 500 -9.78 21.72 -20.79
N ILE A 501 -10.55 20.69 -20.44
CA ILE A 501 -10.85 20.34 -19.03
C ILE A 501 -9.92 19.23 -18.49
N ILE A 502 -9.06 18.66 -19.33
CA ILE A 502 -8.15 17.61 -18.92
C ILE A 502 -6.72 18.15 -18.89
N GLU A 503 -6.40 18.94 -17.87
CA GLU A 503 -5.04 18.91 -17.31
C GLU A 503 -4.91 17.55 -16.59
N VAL A 504 -4.57 16.51 -17.35
CA VAL A 504 -3.99 15.30 -16.75
C VAL A 504 -2.65 15.76 -16.20
N ASP A 505 -2.60 15.95 -14.89
CA ASP A 505 -1.34 15.93 -14.17
C ASP A 505 -0.61 14.64 -14.58
N VAL A 506 0.54 14.86 -15.21
CA VAL A 506 1.55 13.92 -15.70
C VAL A 506 1.27 12.47 -15.30
N ALA A 507 0.97 11.65 -16.30
CA ALA A 507 0.83 10.21 -16.20
C ALA A 507 1.88 9.60 -15.24
N ALA A 508 1.38 9.04 -14.14
CA ALA A 508 2.11 8.08 -13.35
C ALA A 508 2.43 6.89 -14.26
N SER A 509 3.66 6.86 -14.76
CA SER A 509 4.23 5.70 -15.43
C SER A 509 4.18 4.49 -14.49
N GLU A 510 3.74 3.35 -15.01
CA GLU A 510 3.66 2.06 -14.31
C GLU A 510 5.01 1.60 -13.71
N GLU A 511 6.13 2.25 -14.05
CA GLU A 511 7.45 2.05 -13.41
C GLU A 511 7.48 2.51 -11.93
N SER A 512 6.57 3.41 -11.50
CA SER A 512 6.52 3.92 -10.12
C SER A 512 5.99 2.92 -9.09
N LEU A 513 5.39 1.80 -9.52
CA LEU A 513 4.92 0.75 -8.60
C LEU A 513 6.06 -0.17 -8.13
N ILE A 514 7.22 -0.14 -8.79
CA ILE A 514 8.38 -0.98 -8.43
C ILE A 514 9.40 -0.18 -7.60
N GLU A 515 9.43 1.16 -7.69
CA GLU A 515 10.41 1.99 -6.98
C GLU A 515 10.03 2.34 -5.52
N THR A 516 8.81 2.07 -5.06
CA THR A 516 8.36 2.51 -3.71
C THR A 516 8.75 1.59 -2.56
N ILE A 517 9.50 0.50 -2.78
CA ILE A 517 9.86 -0.40 -1.67
C ILE A 517 11.18 -0.02 -0.98
N PHE A 518 12.09 0.76 -1.59
CA PHE A 518 13.29 1.24 -0.87
C PHE A 518 13.83 2.55 -1.47
N THR A 519 13.36 3.70 -0.99
CA THR A 519 14.03 4.99 -1.26
C THR A 519 14.61 5.56 0.03
N ASP A 520 15.93 5.41 0.19
CA ASP A 520 16.73 6.13 1.17
C ASP A 520 16.68 7.64 0.87
N ALA A 521 16.30 8.45 1.86
CA ALA A 521 16.06 9.89 1.74
C ALA A 521 17.29 10.73 1.33
N ARG A 522 18.46 10.10 1.20
CA ARG A 522 19.72 10.75 0.80
C ARG A 522 20.10 10.53 -0.66
N VAL A 523 19.37 9.69 -1.40
CA VAL A 523 19.61 9.45 -2.82
C VAL A 523 18.57 10.21 -3.64
N PRO A 524 18.98 11.19 -4.49
CA PRO A 524 18.04 11.93 -5.32
C PRO A 524 17.25 10.97 -6.22
N THR A 525 15.93 11.06 -6.19
CA THR A 525 15.08 10.23 -7.05
C THR A 525 15.28 10.60 -8.52
N ARG A 526 14.89 9.72 -9.45
CA ARG A 526 14.98 9.99 -10.90
C ARG A 526 14.32 11.32 -11.30
N ASP A 527 13.30 11.74 -10.57
CA ASP A 527 12.63 13.04 -10.75
C ASP A 527 13.44 14.22 -10.23
N ASP A 528 14.18 14.06 -9.12
CA ASP A 528 15.14 15.07 -8.65
C ASP A 528 16.31 15.22 -9.62
N ILE A 529 16.80 14.10 -10.17
CA ILE A 529 17.84 14.10 -11.21
C ILE A 529 17.31 14.74 -12.49
N LYS A 530 16.05 14.50 -12.88
CA LYS A 530 15.41 15.17 -14.03
C LYS A 530 15.21 16.66 -13.79
N LYS A 531 14.83 17.08 -12.57
CA LYS A 531 14.72 18.50 -12.21
C LYS A 531 16.09 19.18 -12.22
N GLN A 532 17.11 18.56 -11.60
CA GLN A 532 18.47 19.08 -11.61
C GLN A 532 19.05 19.12 -13.02
N SER A 533 18.81 18.11 -13.86
CA SER A 533 19.27 18.12 -15.25
C SER A 533 18.50 19.12 -16.11
N ALA A 534 17.20 19.31 -15.90
CA ALA A 534 16.41 20.38 -16.53
C ALA A 534 16.89 21.77 -16.09
N GLU A 535 17.23 21.94 -14.81
CA GLU A 535 17.78 23.18 -14.26
C GLU A 535 19.20 23.46 -14.82
N ILE A 536 20.04 22.42 -14.94
CA ILE A 536 21.35 22.50 -15.61
C ILE A 536 21.18 22.86 -17.10
N VAL A 537 20.20 22.28 -17.79
CA VAL A 537 19.91 22.61 -19.20
C VAL A 537 19.40 24.04 -19.34
N LEU A 538 18.53 24.51 -18.44
CA LEU A 538 18.08 25.90 -18.41
C LEU A 538 19.22 26.88 -18.10
N ARG A 539 20.12 26.51 -17.19
CA ARG A 539 21.31 27.30 -16.85
C ARG A 539 22.31 27.35 -18.01
N ASN A 540 22.49 26.24 -18.72
CA ASN A 540 23.31 26.18 -19.94
C ASN A 540 22.65 26.92 -21.12
N LEU A 541 21.32 26.95 -21.22
CA LEU A 541 20.60 27.74 -22.20
C LEU A 541 20.70 29.24 -21.89
N ALA A 542 20.68 29.65 -20.62
CA ALA A 542 20.94 31.02 -20.19
C ALA A 542 22.39 31.45 -20.45
N GLU A 543 23.37 30.55 -20.32
CA GLU A 543 24.78 30.82 -20.71
C GLU A 543 24.98 30.85 -22.24
N MET A 544 24.07 30.27 -23.03
CA MET A 544 24.12 30.23 -24.50
C MET A 544 23.54 31.49 -25.18
N GLU A 545 22.96 32.44 -24.43
CA GLU A 545 22.55 33.75 -24.97
C GLU A 545 23.72 34.70 -25.27
N TYR A 546 24.96 34.35 -24.92
CA TYR A 546 26.16 35.09 -25.35
C TYR A 546 26.93 34.32 -26.43
N LYS A 547 26.48 34.42 -27.69
CA LYS A 547 27.25 33.97 -28.86
C LYS A 547 28.11 35.11 -29.44
N PRO A 548 29.45 35.03 -29.42
CA PRO A 548 30.27 35.76 -30.40
C PRO A 548 30.11 35.12 -31.80
N PRO A 549 30.32 35.90 -32.89
CA PRO A 549 29.93 35.51 -34.24
C PRO A 549 30.73 34.30 -34.78
N PRO A 550 30.16 33.52 -35.72
CA PRO A 550 30.75 32.27 -36.20
C PRO A 550 31.97 32.53 -37.09
N GLN A 551 33.12 31.95 -36.72
CA GLN A 551 34.27 31.85 -37.62
C GLN A 551 34.09 30.67 -38.60
N PRO A 552 34.52 30.82 -39.87
CA PRO A 552 34.33 29.80 -40.90
C PRO A 552 35.20 28.55 -40.67
N ARG A 553 34.57 27.37 -40.71
CA ARG A 553 35.24 26.07 -40.61
C ARG A 553 36.12 25.81 -41.84
N LYS A 554 37.43 25.68 -41.64
CA LYS A 554 38.36 25.15 -42.65
C LYS A 554 38.19 23.63 -42.79
N LYS A 555 38.00 23.16 -44.02
CA LYS A 555 37.99 21.74 -44.40
C LYS A 555 39.41 21.16 -44.24
N TYR A 556 39.56 20.12 -43.43
CA TYR A 556 40.76 19.29 -43.43
C TYR A 556 40.73 18.36 -44.65
N LYS A 557 41.73 18.50 -45.54
CA LYS A 557 42.06 17.47 -46.53
C LYS A 557 43.00 16.47 -45.84
N PHE A 558 42.58 15.21 -45.78
CA PHE A 558 43.50 14.10 -45.58
C PHE A 558 44.44 14.03 -46.79
N LYS A 559 45.76 13.95 -46.54
CA LYS A 559 46.74 13.50 -47.52
C LYS A 559 47.35 12.19 -47.02
N LYS A 560 47.40 11.21 -47.92
CA LYS A 560 48.28 10.05 -47.86
C LYS A 560 49.74 10.49 -47.88
#